data_AF-A0A151U055-F1
#
_entry.id   AF-A0A151U055-F1
#
_cell.length_a   1.000
_cell.length_b   1.000
_cell.length_c   1.000
_cell.angle_alpha   90.00
_cell.angle_beta   90.00
_cell.angle_gamma   90.00
#
_symmetry.space_group_name_H-M   'P 1'
#
loop_
_entity.id
_entity.type
_entity.pdbx_description
1 polymer ?
#
loop_
_entity_poly.entity_id
_entity_poly.type
_entity_poly.pdbx_seq_one_letter_code
_entity_poly.pdbx_strand_id
1 'polypeptide(L)' 'MLRFSLSNNKASRAFELIHCDLCDKYNTESHNDAHYFLTIVDDYTKALWVYLLKEKSETFTHLINFYKMVQTQF' A
#
# COMPACT_ATOMS: atom_id res chain seq x y z
N MET A 1 8.47 22.64 -6.78
CA MET A 1 8.86 21.23 -6.91
C MET A 1 9.68 20.86 -5.68
N LEU A 2 9.13 20.07 -4.76
CA LEU A 2 9.86 19.64 -3.58
C LEU A 2 11.04 18.76 -4.01
N ARG A 3 12.26 19.16 -3.67
CA ARG A 3 13.47 18.35 -3.85
C ARG A 3 13.62 17.45 -2.64
N PHE A 4 13.11 16.24 -2.75
CA PHE A 4 13.42 15.21 -1.77
C PHE A 4 14.83 14.69 -2.04
N SER A 5 15.64 14.56 -0.99
CA SER A 5 16.93 13.90 -1.05
C SER A 5 16.72 12.47 -1.53
N LEU A 6 17.51 12.02 -2.50
CA LEU A 6 17.54 10.60 -2.86
C LEU A 6 18.00 9.83 -1.62
N SER A 7 17.11 9.05 -1.02
CA SER A 7 17.53 8.11 0.02
C SER A 7 18.29 6.97 -0.65
N ASN A 8 19.45 6.62 -0.11
CA ASN A 8 20.21 5.45 -0.55
C ASN A 8 19.65 4.14 0.05
N ASN A 9 18.48 4.20 0.68
CA ASN A 9 17.85 3.08 1.36
C ASN A 9 17.00 2.31 0.34
N LYS A 10 17.69 1.52 -0.48
CA LYS A 10 17.08 0.65 -1.49
C LYS A 10 17.06 -0.77 -0.95
N ALA A 11 15.91 -1.43 -1.04
CA ALA A 11 15.83 -2.86 -0.82
C ALA A 11 16.72 -3.61 -1.81
N SER A 12 17.32 -4.69 -1.32
CA SER A 12 18.20 -5.61 -2.06
C SER A 12 17.48 -6.89 -2.49
N ARG A 13 16.31 -7.17 -1.92
CA ARG A 13 15.46 -8.32 -2.24
C ARG A 13 13.98 -7.97 -2.14
N ALA A 14 13.15 -8.74 -2.84
CA ALA A 14 11.70 -8.60 -2.79
C ALA A 14 11.18 -8.73 -1.36
N PHE A 15 10.22 -7.87 -1.00
CA PHE A 15 9.54 -7.81 0.30
C PHE A 15 10.44 -7.45 1.49
N GLU A 16 11.66 -6.94 1.26
CA GLU A 16 12.54 -6.44 2.33
C GLU A 16 12.07 -5.10 2.90
N LEU A 17 11.58 -4.21 2.03
CA LEU A 17 11.05 -2.91 2.39
C LEU A 17 9.77 -2.67 1.62
N ILE A 18 8.69 -2.50 2.38
CA ILE A 18 7.36 -2.20 1.86
C ILE A 18 6.97 -0.79 2.30
N HIS A 19 6.54 0.02 1.35
CA HIS A 19 5.94 1.33 1.61
C HIS A 19 4.42 1.18 1.55
N CYS A 20 3.74 1.47 2.66
CA CYS A 20 2.28 1.48 2.74
C CYS A 20 1.80 2.92 2.91
N ASP A 21 0.86 3.34 2.09
CA ASP A 21 0.22 4.66 2.20
C ASP A 21 -1.30 4.51 2.18
N LEU A 22 -1.98 5.19 3.11
CA LEU A 22 -3.43 5.25 3.20
C LEU A 22 -3.85 6.68 2.88
N CYS A 23 -4.63 6.84 1.82
CA CYS A 23 -5.09 8.18 1.45
C CYS A 23 -6.14 8.71 2.45
N ASP A 24 -6.36 10.02 2.40
CA ASP A 24 -7.48 10.63 3.10
C ASP A 24 -8.83 10.26 2.49
N LYS A 25 -9.90 10.53 3.25
CA LYS A 25 -11.27 10.25 2.81
C LYS A 25 -11.57 11.07 1.55
N TYR A 26 -12.08 10.43 0.50
CA TYR A 26 -12.63 11.19 -0.63
C TYR A 26 -13.94 11.84 -0.25
N ASN A 27 -14.14 13.08 -0.73
CA ASN A 27 -15.42 13.76 -0.66
C ASN A 27 -16.51 13.08 -1.49
N THR A 28 -16.11 12.37 -2.55
CA THR A 28 -17.01 11.64 -3.43
C THR A 28 -16.70 10.15 -3.29
N GLU A 29 -17.72 9.35 -3.02
CA GLU A 29 -17.60 7.90 -2.93
C GLU A 29 -17.21 7.34 -4.30
N SER A 30 -16.39 6.30 -4.31
CA SER A 30 -16.19 5.51 -5.53
C SER A 30 -17.49 4.78 -5.93
N HIS A 31 -17.51 4.17 -7.12
CA HIS A 31 -18.64 3.37 -7.60
C HIS A 31 -19.09 2.23 -6.67
N ASN A 32 -18.32 1.88 -5.64
CA ASN A 32 -18.60 0.76 -4.73
C ASN A 32 -18.57 1.18 -3.25
N ASP A 33 -18.93 2.44 -2.96
CA ASP A 33 -18.95 3.07 -1.63
C ASP A 33 -17.59 3.09 -0.91
N ALA A 34 -16.48 2.86 -1.63
CA ALA A 34 -15.16 2.98 -1.05
C ALA A 34 -14.77 4.45 -0.96
N HIS A 35 -14.21 4.83 0.20
CA HIS A 35 -13.82 6.20 0.54
C HIS A 35 -12.32 6.34 0.79
N TYR A 36 -11.57 5.25 0.77
CA TYR A 36 -10.12 5.25 0.97
C TYR A 36 -9.46 4.26 0.00
N PHE A 37 -8.18 4.52 -0.31
CA PHE A 37 -7.28 3.59 -0.98
C PHE A 37 -6.10 3.33 -0.06
N LEU A 38 -5.84 2.04 0.18
CA LEU A 38 -4.56 1.59 0.71
C LEU A 38 -3.69 1.20 -0.48
N THR A 39 -2.51 1.82 -0.58
CA THR A 39 -1.48 1.46 -1.54
C THR A 39 -0.32 0.79 -0.81
N ILE A 40 0.18 -0.30 -1.39
CA ILE A 40 1.31 -1.05 -0.87
C ILE A 40 2.32 -1.19 -2.01
N VAL A 41 3.54 -0.71 -1.81
CA VAL A 41 4.60 -0.71 -2.81
C VAL A 41 5.81 -1.46 -2.27
N ASP A 42 6.24 -2.50 -2.99
CA ASP A 42 7.52 -3.15 -2.71
C ASP A 42 8.66 -2.32 -3.28
N ASP A 43 9.64 -1.97 -2.44
CA ASP A 43 10.73 -1.09 -2.85
C ASP A 43 11.67 -1.76 -3.86
N TYR A 44 11.85 -3.08 -3.81
CA TYR A 44 12.76 -3.77 -4.72
C TYR A 44 12.15 -3.99 -6.10
N THR A 45 11.00 -4.68 -6.16
CA THR A 45 10.33 -5.07 -7.41
C THR A 45 9.53 -3.94 -8.03
N LYS A 46 9.24 -2.88 -7.26
CA LYS A 46 8.29 -1.80 -7.63
C LYS A 46 6.87 -2.30 -7.90
N ALA A 47 6.53 -3.51 -7.44
CA ALA A 47 5.17 -4.02 -7.47
C ALA A 47 4.25 -3.17 -6.59
N LEU A 48 3.04 -2.92 -7.08
CA LEU A 48 2.02 -2.09 -6.43
C LEU A 48 0.74 -2.91 -6.24
N TRP A 49 0.23 -2.90 -5.01
CA TRP A 49 -1.10 -3.40 -4.68
C TRP A 49 -1.97 -2.25 -4.20
N VAL A 50 -3.22 -2.21 -4.67
CA VAL A 50 -4.20 -1.18 -4.34
C VAL A 50 -5.46 -1.84 -3.81
N TYR A 51 -5.92 -1.41 -2.63
CA TYR A 51 -7.15 -1.88 -2.00
C TYR A 51 -8.11 -0.72 -1.81
N LEU A 52 -9.36 -0.91 -2.25
CA LEU A 52 -10.47 0.01 -2.00
C LEU A 52 -11.07 -0.29 -0.63
N LEU A 53 -11.16 0.70 0.25
CA LEU A 53 -11.71 0.53 1.58
C LEU A 53 -12.94 1.40 1.78
N LYS A 54 -13.97 0.85 2.43
CA LYS A 54 -15.14 1.62 2.86
C LYS A 54 -14.84 2.40 4.14
N GLU A 55 -14.14 1.77 5.07
CA GLU A 55 -13.78 2.34 6.36
C GLU A 55 -12.26 2.27 6.62
N LYS A 56 -11.69 3.26 7.32
CA LYS A 56 -10.25 3.25 7.66
C LYS A 56 -9.85 2.04 8.51
N SER A 57 -10.79 1.48 9.29
CA SER A 57 -10.55 0.31 10.13
C SER A 57 -10.21 -0.96 9.32
N GLU A 58 -10.60 -1.01 8.04
CA GLU A 58 -10.33 -2.15 7.16
C GLU A 58 -8.83 -2.27 6.79
N THR A 59 -8.03 -1.21 6.96
CA THR A 59 -6.61 -1.18 6.59
C THR A 59 -5.83 -2.33 7.23
N PHE A 60 -6.02 -2.57 8.53
CA PHE A 60 -5.24 -3.60 9.24
C PHE A 60 -5.54 -5.01 8.73
N THR A 61 -6.80 -5.31 8.44
CA THR A 61 -7.22 -6.59 7.86
C THR A 61 -6.56 -6.82 6.50
N HIS A 62 -6.53 -5.78 5.65
CA HIS A 62 -5.88 -5.86 4.33
C HIS A 62 -4.37 -6.06 4.44
N LEU A 63 -3.70 -5.40 5.39
CA LEU A 63 -2.27 -5.60 5.65
C LEU A 63 -1.95 -7.03 6.11
N ILE A 64 -2.76 -7.62 6.99
CA ILE A 64 -2.59 -9.02 7.41
C ILE A 64 -2.76 -9.95 6.21
N ASN A 65 -3.78 -9.72 5.39
CA ASN A 65 -4.05 -10.55 4.20
C ASN A 65 -2.92 -10.42 3.17
N PHE A 66 -2.41 -9.20 2.96
CA PHE A 66 -1.24 -8.96 2.13
C PHE A 66 -0.02 -9.74 2.63
N TYR A 67 0.29 -9.67 3.93
CA TYR A 67 1.38 -10.43 4.52
C TYR A 67 1.24 -11.94 4.28
N LYS A 68 0.04 -12.50 4.52
CA LYS A 68 -0.23 -13.93 4.26
C LYS A 68 -0.09 -14.30 2.78
N MET A 69 -0.56 -13.44 1.88
CA MET A 69 -0.41 -13.63 0.44
C MET A 69 1.07 -13.67 0.07
N VAL A 70 1.88 -12.74 0.57
CA VAL A 70 3.33 -12.72 0.34
C VAL A 70 3.97 -14.01 0.83
N GLN A 71 3.64 -14.49 2.02
CA GLN A 71 4.22 -15.73 2.56
C GLN A 71 3.82 -17.01 1.82
N THR A 72 2.76 -16.98 0.99
CA THR A 72 2.19 -18.19 0.36
C THR A 72 2.35 -18.21 -1.15
N GLN A 73 2.48 -17.04 -1.80
CA GLN A 73 2.46 -16.91 -3.26
C GLN A 73 3.75 -16.35 -3.84
N PHE A 74 4.71 -15.92 -3.01
CA PHE A 74 5.98 -15.33 -3.40
C PHE A 74 7.13 -15.89 -2.56
#